data_AF-A0A8J7XSD7-F1
#
_entry.id   AF-A0A8J7XSD7-F1
#
_cell.length_a   1.000
_cell.length_b   1.000
_cell.length_c   1.000
_cell.angle_alpha   90.00
_cell.angle_beta   90.00
_cell.angle_gamma   90.00
#
_symmetry.space_group_name_H-M   'P 1'
#
loop_
_entity.id
_entity.type
_entity.pdbx_description
1 polymer ?
#
loop_
_entity_poly.entity_id
_entity_poly.type
_entity_poly.pdbx_seq_one_letter_code
_entity_poly.pdbx_strand_id
1 'polypeptide(L)'
;MTYLSKVTSLNWDHCMRKMQDAVSKPKEKSILYEEVPYLPWGTKEWMLFRKFSPNVRAKCLSLLRECKIRFEYYRKWVSLLSEFTYIQPAFYPVGIDNYLVSDFLFETLYQKQLAHILGMLPSTSLFFSVVVYFSLFSVIISEFLVGF
;
A
#
# COMPACT_ATOMS: atom_id res chain seq x y z
N MET A 1 -8.54 4.59 4.47
CA MET A 1 -7.29 4.98 3.79
C MET A 1 -6.22 3.95 4.05
N THR A 2 -5.30 3.81 3.11
CA THR A 2 -4.15 2.90 3.21
C THR A 2 -2.94 3.70 3.68
N TYR A 3 -2.41 3.42 4.88
CA TYR A 3 -1.18 4.08 5.35
C TYR A 3 0.02 3.41 4.71
N LEU A 4 0.87 4.19 4.05
CA LEU A 4 2.16 3.74 3.54
C LEU A 4 3.25 4.36 4.42
N SER A 5 4.01 3.52 5.12
CA SER A 5 5.14 4.03 5.87
C SER A 5 6.29 4.36 4.93
N LYS A 6 6.91 5.52 5.12
CA LYS A 6 8.14 5.87 4.42
C LYS A 6 9.29 5.05 5.02
N VAL A 7 9.98 4.30 4.16
CA VAL A 7 11.22 3.62 4.55
C VAL A 7 12.28 4.67 4.91
N THR A 8 12.75 4.64 6.16
CA THR A 8 13.76 5.59 6.67
C THR A 8 15.16 5.00 6.75
N SER A 9 15.29 3.68 6.67
CA SER A 9 16.53 2.92 6.77
C SER A 9 16.37 1.57 6.07
N LEU A 10 17.47 1.02 5.55
CA LEU A 10 17.54 -0.35 5.03
C LEU A 10 18.26 -1.32 5.98
N ASN A 11 18.83 -0.82 7.08
CA ASN A 11 19.52 -1.64 8.07
C ASN A 11 18.51 -2.27 9.05
N TRP A 12 18.39 -3.60 8.99
CA TRP A 12 17.46 -4.37 9.83
C TRP A 12 17.74 -4.26 11.31
N ASP A 13 18.98 -4.44 11.76
CA ASP A 13 19.32 -4.35 13.19
C ASP A 13 18.96 -2.99 13.77
N HIS A 14 19.20 -1.93 13.01
CA HIS A 14 18.82 -0.58 13.38
C HIS A 14 17.31 -0.39 13.47
N CYS A 15 16.57 -0.90 12.49
CA CYS A 15 15.11 -0.86 12.49
C CYS A 15 14.51 -1.67 13.66
N MET A 16 15.05 -2.87 13.93
CA MET A 16 14.59 -3.74 15.02
C MET A 16 14.83 -3.09 16.39
N ARG A 17 16.00 -2.47 16.61
CA ARG A 17 16.25 -1.70 17.84
C ARG A 17 15.25 -0.56 18.01
N LYS A 18 15.00 0.22 16.95
CA LYS A 18 14.00 1.30 16.98
C LYS A 18 12.59 0.80 17.30
N MET A 19 12.20 -0.33 16.71
CA MET A 19 10.91 -0.95 17.00
C MET A 19 10.81 -1.34 18.47
N GLN A 20 11.84 -2.01 19.01
CA GLN A 20 11.90 -2.38 20.43
C GLN A 20 11.80 -1.16 21.35
N ASP A 21 12.54 -0.09 21.05
CA ASP A 21 12.49 1.17 21.80
C ASP A 21 11.12 1.85 21.72
N ALA A 22 10.41 1.67 20.60
CA ALA A 22 9.07 2.22 20.40
C ALA A 22 7.95 1.37 21.02
N VAL A 23 8.23 0.12 21.42
CA VAL A 23 7.26 -0.72 22.12
C VAL A 23 6.99 -0.10 23.48
N SER A 24 5.76 0.37 23.67
CA SER A 24 5.27 0.85 24.96
C SER A 24 3.92 0.21 25.26
N LYS A 25 3.49 0.28 26.52
CA LYS A 25 2.10 -0.06 26.87
C LYS A 25 1.13 0.70 25.95
N PRO A 26 0.07 0.04 25.45
CA PRO A 26 -0.90 0.70 24.59
C PRO A 26 -1.53 1.89 25.29
N LYS A 27 -1.47 3.06 24.65
CA LYS A 27 -1.90 4.32 25.27
C LYS A 27 -3.38 4.60 25.04
N GLU A 28 -3.86 4.39 23.82
CA GLU A 28 -5.22 4.76 23.40
C GLU A 28 -5.75 3.83 22.31
N LYS A 29 -7.00 3.39 22.47
CA LYS A 29 -7.69 2.63 21.41
C LYS A 29 -7.79 3.50 20.17
N SER A 30 -7.32 2.99 19.04
CA SER A 30 -7.28 3.73 17.79
C SER A 30 -7.61 2.81 16.63
N ILE A 31 -8.45 3.33 15.74
CA ILE A 31 -8.72 2.72 14.44
C ILE A 31 -7.94 3.48 13.35
N LEU A 32 -7.45 2.75 12.36
CA LEU A 32 -6.94 3.28 11.09
C LEU A 32 -8.04 3.39 10.04
N TYR A 33 -9.24 2.94 10.38
CA TYR A 33 -10.38 2.98 9.50
C TYR A 33 -10.77 4.43 9.22
N GLU A 34 -10.86 4.74 7.95
CA GLU A 34 -11.50 5.95 7.43
C GLU A 34 -12.59 5.47 6.49
N GLU A 35 -13.73 6.18 6.49
CA GLU A 35 -14.83 5.87 5.59
C GLU A 35 -14.32 5.85 4.15
N VAL A 36 -14.64 4.77 3.43
CA VAL A 36 -14.34 4.69 2.01
C VAL A 36 -15.26 5.67 1.30
N PRO A 37 -14.74 6.70 0.61
CA PRO A 37 -15.58 7.65 -0.09
C PRO A 37 -16.41 6.93 -1.14
N TYR A 38 -17.64 7.41 -1.37
CA TYR A 38 -18.46 6.90 -2.45
C TYR A 38 -17.71 7.01 -3.78
N LEU A 39 -17.59 5.89 -4.50
CA LEU A 39 -16.87 5.80 -5.76
C LEU A 39 -17.85 5.81 -6.93
N PRO A 40 -17.99 6.92 -7.68
CA PRO A 40 -19.00 7.06 -8.74
C PRO A 40 -18.58 6.39 -10.07
N TRP A 41 -17.81 5.30 -10.01
CA TRP A 41 -17.24 4.67 -11.20
C TRP A 41 -18.24 3.76 -11.91
N GLY A 42 -18.44 4.02 -13.20
CA GLY A 42 -19.19 3.15 -14.09
C GLY A 42 -18.33 2.05 -14.71
N THR A 43 -18.92 1.30 -15.64
CA THR A 43 -18.27 0.15 -16.30
C THR A 43 -16.97 0.53 -17.01
N LYS A 44 -16.90 1.71 -17.62
CA LYS A 44 -15.72 2.16 -18.37
C LYS A 44 -14.56 2.52 -17.44
N GLU A 45 -14.84 3.20 -16.34
CA GLU A 45 -13.87 3.55 -15.30
C GLU A 45 -13.28 2.30 -14.66
N TRP A 46 -14.14 1.32 -14.31
CA TRP A 46 -13.67 0.04 -13.79
C TRP A 46 -12.80 -0.73 -14.79
N MET A 47 -13.15 -0.68 -16.08
CA MET A 47 -12.35 -1.29 -17.12
C MET A 47 -10.98 -0.61 -17.27
N LEU A 48 -10.92 0.72 -17.25
CA LEU A 48 -9.66 1.48 -17.23
C LEU A 48 -8.83 1.13 -16.00
N PHE A 49 -9.45 1.13 -14.82
CA PHE A 49 -8.78 0.82 -13.56
C PHE A 49 -8.10 -0.55 -13.62
N ARG A 50 -8.81 -1.61 -14.04
CA ARG A 50 -8.22 -2.96 -14.15
C ARG A 50 -7.05 -3.04 -15.13
N LYS A 51 -7.07 -2.25 -16.20
CA LYS A 51 -5.99 -2.22 -17.21
C LYS A 51 -4.76 -1.45 -16.73
N PHE A 52 -4.95 -0.39 -15.95
CA PHE A 52 -3.87 0.49 -15.50
C PHE A 52 -3.41 0.26 -14.06
N SER A 53 -4.18 -0.44 -13.21
CA SER A 53 -3.83 -0.69 -11.80
C SER A 53 -2.48 -1.39 -11.60
N PRO A 54 -2.03 -2.33 -12.46
CA PRO A 54 -0.72 -2.95 -12.29
C PRO A 54 0.42 -2.03 -12.71
N ASN A 55 0.17 -1.14 -13.67
CA ASN A 55 1.17 -0.22 -14.20
C ASN A 55 0.50 1.02 -14.83
N VAL A 56 0.42 2.09 -14.04
CA VAL A 56 -0.16 3.38 -14.50
C VAL A 56 0.66 4.04 -15.61
N ARG A 57 1.92 3.61 -15.83
CA ARG A 57 2.82 4.10 -16.89
C ARG A 57 2.72 3.28 -18.19
N ALA A 58 1.83 2.29 -18.24
CA ALA A 58 1.61 1.51 -19.46
C ALA A 58 1.22 2.41 -20.64
N LYS A 59 1.57 2.00 -21.87
CA LYS A 59 1.28 2.78 -23.09
C LYS A 59 -0.23 2.99 -23.23
N CYS A 60 -0.67 4.22 -23.01
CA CYS A 60 -2.08 4.56 -22.92
C CYS A 60 -2.85 4.31 -24.23
N LEU A 61 -2.31 4.70 -25.38
CA LEU A 61 -3.03 4.69 -26.66
C LEU A 61 -3.46 3.30 -27.13
N SER A 62 -2.66 2.26 -26.90
CA SER A 62 -3.02 0.87 -27.26
C SER A 62 -4.18 0.37 -26.39
N LEU A 63 -4.09 0.59 -25.08
CA LEU A 63 -5.11 0.18 -24.11
C LEU A 63 -6.45 0.88 -24.36
N LEU A 64 -6.43 2.17 -24.70
CA LEU A 64 -7.65 2.91 -25.03
C LEU A 64 -8.34 2.41 -26.30
N ARG A 65 -7.55 1.99 -27.31
CA ARG A 65 -8.10 1.38 -28.54
C ARG A 65 -8.78 0.05 -28.24
N GLU A 66 -8.15 -0.83 -27.47
CA GLU A 66 -8.74 -2.10 -27.03
C GLU A 66 -10.07 -1.88 -26.28
N CYS A 67 -10.09 -0.90 -25.37
CA CYS A 67 -11.26 -0.57 -24.57
C CYS A 67 -12.32 0.25 -25.31
N LYS A 68 -12.06 0.68 -26.56
CA LYS A 68 -12.91 1.61 -27.33
C LYS A 68 -13.25 2.89 -26.54
N ILE A 69 -12.26 3.43 -25.80
CA ILE A 69 -12.39 4.63 -24.99
C ILE A 69 -11.67 5.80 -25.68
N ARG A 70 -12.34 6.96 -25.74
CA ARG A 70 -11.73 8.19 -26.28
C ARG A 70 -10.70 8.75 -25.32
N PHE A 71 -9.64 9.34 -25.87
CA PHE A 71 -8.54 9.91 -25.08
C PHE A 71 -8.99 11.02 -24.10
N GLU A 72 -9.96 11.85 -24.50
CA GLU A 72 -10.54 12.89 -23.64
C GLU A 72 -11.18 12.31 -22.37
N TYR A 73 -11.90 11.19 -22.51
CA TYR A 73 -12.53 10.50 -21.40
C TYR A 73 -11.48 9.95 -20.44
N TYR A 74 -10.44 9.32 -20.98
CA TYR A 74 -9.30 8.84 -20.19
C TYR A 74 -8.62 9.99 -19.45
N ARG A 75 -8.36 11.13 -20.11
CA ARG A 75 -7.72 12.29 -19.46
C ARG A 75 -8.54 12.77 -18.26
N LYS A 76 -9.87 12.88 -18.41
CA LYS A 76 -10.78 13.27 -17.32
C LYS A 76 -10.79 12.22 -16.19
N TRP A 77 -10.79 10.94 -16.52
CA TRP A 77 -10.73 9.88 -15.52
C TRP A 77 -9.41 9.90 -14.74
N VAL A 78 -8.27 10.04 -15.42
CA VAL A 78 -6.94 10.13 -14.78
C VAL A 78 -6.83 11.34 -13.88
N SER A 79 -7.37 12.50 -14.26
CA SER A 79 -7.32 13.70 -13.42
C SER A 79 -8.08 13.55 -12.10
N LEU A 80 -9.06 12.64 -12.04
CA LEU A 80 -9.84 12.35 -10.83
C LEU A 80 -9.27 11.15 -10.05
N LEU A 81 -8.28 10.44 -10.59
CA LEU A 81 -7.84 9.16 -10.02
C LEU A 81 -7.27 9.31 -8.61
N SER A 82 -6.56 10.41 -8.33
CA SER A 82 -5.98 10.71 -7.01
C SER A 82 -7.02 10.99 -5.94
N GLU A 83 -8.26 11.31 -6.31
CA GLU A 83 -9.35 11.53 -5.34
C GLU A 83 -9.89 10.19 -4.80
N PHE A 84 -9.73 9.12 -5.57
CA PHE A 84 -10.34 7.81 -5.30
C PHE A 84 -9.33 6.69 -5.09
N THR A 85 -8.08 6.90 -5.49
CA THR A 85 -7.04 5.87 -5.46
C THR A 85 -5.74 6.45 -4.94
N TYR A 86 -4.91 5.56 -4.40
CA TYR A 86 -3.57 5.90 -3.97
C TYR A 86 -2.57 5.25 -4.94
N ILE A 87 -1.83 6.09 -5.68
CA ILE A 87 -0.80 5.61 -6.61
C ILE A 87 0.49 5.45 -5.83
N GLN A 88 0.92 4.21 -5.63
CA GLN A 88 2.17 3.91 -4.91
C GLN A 88 3.27 3.52 -5.89
N PRO A 89 4.39 4.26 -5.93
CA PRO A 89 5.59 3.75 -6.55
C PRO A 89 6.15 2.63 -5.67
N ALA A 90 6.02 1.40 -6.13
CA ALA A 90 6.67 0.28 -5.44
C ALA A 90 8.20 0.42 -5.57
N PHE A 91 8.91 0.33 -4.45
CA PHE A 91 10.35 0.57 -4.36
C PHE A 91 11.10 -0.76 -4.24
N TYR A 92 11.78 -1.15 -5.33
CA TYR A 92 12.55 -2.38 -5.45
C TYR A 92 14.02 -2.11 -5.85
N PRO A 93 14.83 -1.44 -5.02
CA PRO A 93 16.21 -1.07 -5.36
C PRO A 93 17.12 -2.24 -5.75
N VAL A 94 16.82 -3.47 -5.30
CA VAL A 94 17.59 -4.68 -5.64
C VAL A 94 16.90 -5.56 -6.70
N GLY A 95 15.88 -5.06 -7.39
CA GLY A 95 15.10 -5.81 -8.39
C GLY A 95 13.95 -6.62 -7.77
N ILE A 96 12.83 -6.74 -8.49
CA ILE A 96 11.56 -7.27 -7.95
C ILE A 96 11.64 -8.74 -7.52
N ASP A 97 12.44 -9.55 -8.22
CA ASP A 97 12.57 -10.99 -7.95
C ASP A 97 13.24 -11.29 -6.60
N ASN A 98 13.90 -10.30 -6.01
CA ASN A 98 14.56 -10.39 -4.71
C ASN A 98 13.65 -9.96 -3.55
N TYR A 99 12.34 -9.85 -3.77
CA TYR A 99 11.39 -9.48 -2.73
C TYR A 99 10.32 -10.54 -2.54
N LEU A 100 10.01 -10.81 -1.27
CA LEU A 100 8.87 -11.60 -0.84
C LEU A 100 7.75 -10.69 -0.39
N VAL A 101 6.53 -11.04 -0.80
CA VAL A 101 5.31 -10.41 -0.33
C VAL A 101 4.79 -11.23 0.85
N SER A 102 4.48 -10.56 1.95
CA SER A 102 3.93 -11.18 3.15
C SER A 102 2.75 -10.39 3.66
N ASP A 103 1.68 -11.11 4.00
CA ASP A 103 0.46 -10.56 4.58
C ASP A 103 0.28 -11.06 5.99
N PHE A 104 0.15 -10.12 6.93
CA PHE A 104 -0.12 -10.40 8.34
C PHE A 104 -1.45 -9.79 8.74
N LEU A 105 -2.25 -10.54 9.48
CA LEU A 105 -3.53 -10.10 10.02
C LEU A 105 -3.46 -10.14 11.54
N PHE A 106 -3.78 -9.02 12.16
CA PHE A 106 -3.77 -8.85 13.61
C PHE A 106 -5.16 -8.42 14.08
N GLU A 107 -5.65 -9.03 15.16
CA GLU A 107 -6.80 -8.52 15.89
C GLU A 107 -6.32 -7.53 16.94
N THR A 108 -6.69 -6.25 16.82
CA THR A 108 -6.23 -5.22 17.76
C THR A 108 -7.12 -3.99 17.78
N LEU A 109 -7.24 -3.39 18.97
CA LEU A 109 -7.88 -2.10 19.18
C LEU A 109 -6.89 -0.92 19.10
N TYR A 110 -5.61 -1.16 18.85
CA TYR A 110 -4.52 -0.18 18.93
C TYR A 110 -3.82 0.01 17.57
N GLN A 111 -4.60 0.18 16.51
CA GLN A 111 -4.15 0.05 15.13
C GLN A 111 -3.12 1.11 14.73
N LYS A 112 -3.29 2.37 15.16
CA LYS A 112 -2.33 3.44 14.83
C LYS A 112 -0.96 3.20 15.45
N GLN A 113 -0.93 2.73 16.69
CA GLN A 113 0.33 2.41 17.37
C GLN A 113 1.03 1.22 16.70
N LEU A 114 0.26 0.19 16.32
CA LEU A 114 0.81 -0.97 15.63
C LEU A 114 1.36 -0.60 14.24
N ALA A 115 0.64 0.23 13.47
CA ALA A 115 1.14 0.75 12.19
C ALA A 115 2.38 1.62 12.33
N HIS A 116 2.48 2.42 13.41
CA HIS A 116 3.68 3.21 13.68
C HIS A 116 4.90 2.31 13.92
N ILE A 117 4.76 1.25 14.73
CA ILE A 117 5.85 0.31 15.02
C ILE A 117 6.23 -0.48 13.77
N LEU A 118 5.26 -1.13 13.12
CA LEU A 118 5.50 -1.93 11.91
C LEU A 118 5.94 -1.08 10.72
N GLY A 119 5.61 0.20 10.72
CA GLY A 119 6.06 1.17 9.72
C GLY A 119 7.56 1.45 9.80
N MET A 120 8.24 1.08 10.88
CA MET A 120 9.69 1.22 11.01
C MET A 120 10.49 0.12 10.32
N LEU A 121 9.82 -0.94 9.84
CA LEU A 121 10.47 -2.00 9.09
C LEU A 121 11.21 -1.43 7.88
N PRO A 122 12.36 -1.99 7.50
CA PRO A 122 13.06 -1.62 6.27
C PRO A 122 12.38 -2.25 5.04
N SER A 123 11.06 -2.13 4.96
CA SER A 123 10.19 -2.74 3.96
C SER A 123 9.14 -1.75 3.47
N THR A 124 8.63 -1.98 2.26
CA THR A 124 7.44 -1.24 1.80
C THR A 124 6.23 -1.82 2.52
N SER A 125 5.77 -1.13 3.57
CA SER A 125 4.67 -1.59 4.43
C SER A 125 3.39 -0.80 4.16
N LEU A 126 2.34 -1.54 3.81
CA LEU A 126 1.02 -1.05 3.52
C LEU A 126 0.05 -1.53 4.60
N PHE A 127 -0.70 -0.59 5.18
CA PHE A 127 -1.60 -0.88 6.28
C PHE A 127 -3.03 -0.51 5.95
N PHE A 128 -3.96 -1.41 6.29
CA PHE A 128 -5.39 -1.13 6.26
C PHE A 128 -6.09 -1.86 7.40
N SER A 129 -7.28 -1.38 7.76
CA SER A 129 -8.05 -1.96 8.86
C SER A 129 -9.52 -2.06 8.51
N VAL A 130 -10.16 -3.12 9.01
CA VAL A 130 -11.60 -3.33 8.95
C VAL A 130 -12.08 -3.58 10.37
N VAL A 131 -12.74 -2.58 10.96
CA VAL A 131 -13.22 -2.62 12.35
C VAL A 131 -12.09 -2.95 13.33
N VAL A 132 -12.03 -4.16 13.89
CA VAL A 132 -11.00 -4.60 14.85
C VAL A 132 -9.80 -5.31 14.19
N TYR A 133 -9.92 -5.64 12.91
CA TYR A 133 -8.86 -6.32 12.18
C TYR A 133 -7.92 -5.30 11.54
N PHE A 134 -6.63 -5.50 11.73
CA PHE A 134 -5.54 -4.72 11.17
C PHE A 134 -4.69 -5.62 10.29
N SER A 135 -4.53 -5.23 9.02
CA SER A 135 -3.72 -5.97 8.06
C SER A 135 -2.47 -5.16 7.72
N LEU A 136 -1.33 -5.86 7.74
CA LEU A 136 -0.05 -5.41 7.19
C LEU A 136 0.21 -6.22 5.92
N PHE A 137 0.28 -5.54 4.79
CA PHE A 137 0.88 -6.04 3.57
C PHE A 137 2.31 -5.50 3.51
N SER A 138 3.31 -6.38 3.48
CA SER A 138 4.73 -6.00 3.48
C SER A 138 5.46 -6.62 2.30
N VAL A 139 6.31 -5.80 1.68
CA VAL A 139 7.24 -6.23 0.64
C VAL A 139 8.65 -6.16 1.20
N ILE A 140 9.24 -7.35 1.43
CA ILE A 140 10.49 -7.56 2.18
C ILE A 140 11.54 -8.15 1.24
N ILE A 141 12.82 -7.79 1.37
CA ILE A 141 13.91 -8.44 0.62
C ILE A 141 14.05 -9.90 1.08
N SER A 142 14.05 -10.84 0.12
CA SER A 142 13.99 -12.29 0.34
C SER A 142 15.13 -12.84 1.21
N GLU A 143 16.33 -12.27 1.07
CA GLU A 143 17.53 -12.69 1.82
C GLU A 143 17.37 -12.59 3.34
N PHE A 144 16.46 -11.74 3.85
CA PHE A 144 16.26 -11.53 5.27
C PHE A 144 15.26 -12.48 5.93
N LEU A 145 14.48 -13.24 5.14
CA LEU A 145 13.58 -14.28 5.67
C LEU A 145 14.28 -15.63 5.85
N VAL A 146 15.44 -15.83 5.22
CA VAL A 146 16.23 -17.09 5.32
C VAL A 146 16.96 -17.21 6.67
N GLY A 147 17.00 -16.12 7.46
CA GLY A 147 17.67 -16.06 8.76
C GLY A 147 16.76 -16.25 9.98
N PHE A 148 15.48 -16.59 9.81
CA PHE A 148 14.52 -16.88 10.89
C PHE A 148 14.12 -18.35 10.93
#